data_AF-A0A9J7ND19-F1
#
_entry.id   AF-A0A9J7ND19-F1
#
_cell.length_a   1.000
_cell.length_b   1.000
_cell.length_c   1.000
_cell.angle_alpha   90.00
_cell.angle_beta   90.00
_cell.angle_gamma   90.00
#
_symmetry.space_group_name_H-M   'P 1'
#
loop_
_entity.id
_entity.type
_entity.pdbx_description
1 polymer ?
#
loop_
_entity_poly.entity_id
_entity_poly.type
_entity_poly.pdbx_seq_one_letter_code
_entity_poly.pdbx_strand_id
1 'polypeptide(L)'
;MPNYMQIRQSALLYGMHGSSTTLYGGCFAYLTDITEPGSPRTFRMAILESAIGVSAIVGVLAGNLWLGVLGVPLGFQEPFWFTVGLTAFSLLYAIFGIKETCLRRGGQKVCSLGNVSGMVQLVRGSFKTGQWKLGVILLVFFLNNGVFATWPGIVTLTVVGPPYCWTPDLLGYFYAAMCAGFVLGVLGIKLLGKCLSPYGLMHVGFVSGTAGFVVQGLAVYTPNRNAAFYLGLLVY
;
A
#
# COMPACT_ATOMS: atom_id res chain seq x y z
N MET A 1 18.36 -14.87 -21.51
CA MET A 1 17.99 -15.80 -20.43
C MET A 1 18.73 -15.58 -19.08
N PRO A 2 19.91 -14.95 -18.95
CA PRO A 2 20.52 -14.74 -17.60
C PRO A 2 19.76 -13.77 -16.68
N ASN A 3 19.06 -12.78 -17.26
CA ASN A 3 18.55 -11.63 -16.51
C ASN A 3 17.28 -11.95 -15.69
N TYR A 4 16.44 -12.91 -16.11
CA TYR A 4 15.20 -13.22 -15.37
C TYR A 4 15.47 -13.84 -14.00
N MET A 5 16.56 -14.61 -13.89
CA MET A 5 16.92 -15.29 -12.64
C MET A 5 17.45 -14.30 -11.62
N GLN A 6 18.27 -13.33 -12.07
CA GLN A 6 18.77 -12.25 -11.23
C GLN A 6 17.66 -11.33 -10.71
N ILE A 7 16.69 -10.98 -11.56
CA ILE A 7 15.52 -10.17 -11.15
C ILE A 7 14.67 -10.91 -10.10
N ARG A 8 14.50 -12.23 -10.24
CA ARG A 8 13.76 -13.02 -9.25
C ARG A 8 14.50 -13.11 -7.92
N GLN A 9 15.82 -13.28 -7.95
CA GLN A 9 16.65 -13.33 -6.74
C GLN A 9 16.63 -12.00 -5.99
N SER A 10 16.73 -10.86 -6.68
CA SER A 10 16.66 -9.55 -6.05
C SER A 10 15.28 -9.28 -5.44
N ALA A 11 14.20 -9.72 -6.09
CA ALA A 11 12.84 -9.61 -5.54
C ALA A 11 12.66 -10.43 -4.25
N LEU A 12 13.22 -11.65 -4.18
CA LEU A 12 13.20 -12.48 -2.97
C LEU A 12 13.95 -11.82 -1.82
N LEU A 13 15.16 -11.30 -2.09
CA LEU A 13 15.94 -10.57 -1.09
C LEU A 13 15.21 -9.33 -0.61
N TYR A 14 14.60 -8.56 -1.51
CA TYR A 14 13.80 -7.38 -1.16
C TYR A 14 12.61 -7.71 -0.25
N GLY A 15 11.90 -8.81 -0.54
CA GLY A 15 10.80 -9.29 0.30
C GLY A 15 11.26 -9.78 1.68
N MET A 16 12.39 -10.47 1.77
CA MET A 16 12.92 -10.97 3.04
C MET A 16 13.32 -9.87 4.02
N HIS A 17 13.76 -8.71 3.52
CA HIS A 17 14.07 -7.54 4.34
C HIS A 17 12.82 -6.72 4.73
N GLY A 18 11.62 -7.26 4.45
CA GLY A 18 10.34 -6.65 4.83
C GLY A 18 9.91 -5.47 3.96
N SER A 19 10.64 -5.20 2.86
CA SER A 19 10.23 -4.25 1.82
C SER A 19 9.89 -2.85 2.38
N SER A 20 9.13 -2.05 1.62
CA SER A 20 8.52 -0.80 2.09
C SER A 20 7.49 -1.03 3.21
N THR A 21 6.97 -2.24 3.36
CA THR A 21 5.96 -2.58 4.38
C THR A 21 6.49 -2.46 5.81
N THR A 22 7.78 -2.69 6.05
CA THR A 22 8.37 -2.51 7.40
C THR A 22 8.37 -1.04 7.81
N LEU A 23 8.80 -0.15 6.91
CA LEU A 23 8.79 1.29 7.18
C LEU A 23 7.37 1.77 7.43
N TYR A 24 6.44 1.32 6.59
CA TYR A 24 5.02 1.65 6.72
C TYR A 24 4.41 1.18 8.04
N GLY A 25 4.64 -0.09 8.40
CA GLY A 25 4.19 -0.66 9.67
C GLY A 25 4.79 0.07 10.88
N GLY A 26 6.05 0.50 10.78
CA GLY A 26 6.71 1.31 11.79
C GLY A 26 6.04 2.68 11.99
N CYS A 27 5.70 3.38 10.90
CA CYS A 27 4.97 4.66 10.97
C CYS A 27 3.58 4.49 11.59
N PHE A 28 2.85 3.42 11.23
CA PHE A 28 1.54 3.12 11.83
C PHE A 28 1.63 2.79 13.31
N ALA A 29 2.61 1.97 13.71
CA ALA A 29 2.85 1.63 15.10
C ALA A 29 3.18 2.88 15.95
N TYR A 30 4.07 3.73 15.44
CA TYR A 30 4.40 5.00 16.08
C TYR A 30 3.16 5.90 16.22
N LEU A 31 2.34 6.00 15.16
CA LEU A 31 1.15 6.81 15.18
C LEU A 31 0.11 6.27 16.18
N THR A 32 -0.04 4.95 16.29
CA THR A 32 -0.93 4.35 17.30
C THR A 32 -0.48 4.62 18.72
N ASP A 33 0.83 4.74 18.96
CA ASP A 33 1.38 5.00 20.29
C ASP A 33 1.12 6.44 20.75
N ILE A 34 1.26 7.42 19.85
CA ILE A 34 1.14 8.86 20.19
C ILE A 34 -0.30 9.40 20.10
N THR A 35 -1.26 8.61 19.61
CA THR A 35 -2.64 9.06 19.41
C THR A 35 -3.61 8.29 20.28
N GLU A 36 -4.65 8.95 20.78
CA GLU A 36 -5.73 8.28 21.51
C GLU A 36 -6.69 7.55 20.55
N PRO A 37 -7.28 6.41 20.98
CA PRO A 37 -8.22 5.66 20.17
C PRO A 37 -9.48 6.49 19.85
N GLY A 38 -9.87 6.50 18.57
CA GLY A 38 -11.10 7.17 18.11
C GLY A 38 -11.00 7.77 16.72
N SER A 39 -11.91 8.69 16.43
CA SER A 39 -11.93 9.49 15.20
C SER A 39 -10.59 10.23 14.90
N PRO A 40 -9.91 10.88 15.88
CA PRO A 40 -8.67 11.61 15.58
C PRO A 40 -7.51 10.69 15.14
N ARG A 41 -7.41 9.47 15.69
CA ARG A 41 -6.43 8.46 15.24
C ARG A 41 -6.70 8.01 13.81
N THR A 42 -7.96 7.71 13.50
CA THR A 42 -8.38 7.29 12.15
C THR A 42 -8.05 8.37 11.12
N PHE A 43 -8.30 9.64 11.44
CA PHE A 43 -7.96 10.76 10.56
C PHE A 43 -6.45 10.91 10.35
N ARG A 44 -5.64 10.77 11.40
CA ARG A 44 -4.18 10.83 11.27
C ARG A 44 -3.62 9.65 10.46
N MET A 45 -4.18 8.46 10.61
CA MET A 45 -3.83 7.29 9.78
C MET A 45 -4.18 7.55 8.32
N ALA A 46 -5.34 8.15 8.04
CA ALA A 46 -5.73 8.53 6.69
C ALA A 46 -4.74 9.54 6.07
N ILE A 47 -4.25 10.53 6.84
CA ILE A 47 -3.22 11.45 6.37
C ILE A 47 -1.94 10.69 5.98
N LEU A 48 -1.49 9.76 6.82
CA LEU A 48 -0.33 8.93 6.52
C LEU A 48 -0.53 8.10 5.23
N GLU A 49 -1.71 7.53 5.04
CA GLU A 49 -2.09 6.81 3.81
C GLU A 49 -2.06 7.74 2.58
N SER A 50 -2.56 8.97 2.68
CA SER A 50 -2.49 9.92 1.55
C SER A 50 -1.07 10.33 1.19
N ALA A 51 -0.14 10.34 2.15
CA ALA A 51 1.26 10.60 1.86
C ALA A 51 1.86 9.51 0.94
N ILE A 52 1.35 8.27 1.04
CA ILE A 52 1.67 7.21 0.07
C ILE A 52 1.09 7.53 -1.29
N GLY A 53 -0.18 7.90 -1.36
CA GLY A 53 -0.81 8.32 -2.61
C GLY A 53 -0.03 9.43 -3.32
N VAL A 54 0.34 10.48 -2.59
CA VAL A 54 1.14 11.60 -3.11
C VAL A 54 2.53 11.13 -3.55
N SER A 55 3.22 10.33 -2.73
CA SER A 55 4.56 9.83 -3.10
C SER A 55 4.51 8.91 -4.33
N ALA A 56 3.44 8.14 -4.52
CA ALA A 56 3.22 7.33 -5.71
C ALA A 56 2.99 8.20 -6.97
N ILE A 57 2.18 9.28 -6.87
CA ILE A 57 2.01 10.24 -7.99
C ILE A 57 3.36 10.86 -8.36
N VAL A 58 4.11 11.35 -7.37
CA VAL A 58 5.43 11.94 -7.59
C VAL A 58 6.38 10.91 -8.20
N GLY A 59 6.34 9.66 -7.74
CA GLY A 59 7.15 8.57 -8.28
C GLY A 59 6.85 8.26 -9.75
N VAL A 60 5.57 8.20 -10.14
CA VAL A 60 5.17 7.99 -11.54
C VAL A 60 5.61 9.17 -12.42
N LEU A 61 5.38 10.41 -11.98
CA LEU A 61 5.74 11.60 -12.74
C LEU A 61 7.27 11.77 -12.87
N ALA A 62 8.00 11.60 -11.77
CA ALA A 62 9.46 11.69 -11.76
C ALA A 62 10.08 10.56 -12.59
N GLY A 63 9.55 9.33 -12.49
CA GLY A 63 9.98 8.20 -13.31
C GLY A 63 9.79 8.46 -14.79
N ASN A 64 8.61 8.94 -15.20
CA ASN A 64 8.34 9.30 -16.60
C ASN A 64 9.23 10.45 -17.10
N LEU A 65 9.48 11.46 -16.27
CA LEU A 65 10.36 12.57 -16.62
C LEU A 65 11.81 12.09 -16.82
N TRP A 66 12.31 11.24 -15.92
CA TRP A 66 13.69 10.74 -16.00
C TRP A 66 13.87 9.81 -17.21
N LEU A 67 12.89 8.97 -17.49
CA LEU A 67 12.84 8.18 -18.73
C LEU A 67 12.80 9.05 -19.98
N GLY A 68 12.01 10.14 -19.99
CA GLY A 68 11.89 11.03 -21.12
C GLY A 68 13.13 11.89 -21.39
N VAL A 69 13.80 12.37 -20.34
CA VAL A 69 14.97 13.28 -20.46
C VAL A 69 16.28 12.51 -20.67
N LEU A 70 16.49 11.42 -19.93
CA LEU A 70 17.78 10.70 -19.93
C LEU A 70 17.80 9.49 -20.88
N GLY A 71 16.62 9.04 -21.35
CA GLY A 71 16.51 7.88 -22.23
C GLY A 71 16.96 6.57 -21.57
N VAL A 72 16.94 5.49 -22.34
CA VAL A 72 17.41 4.17 -21.91
C VAL A 72 18.92 4.07 -22.18
N PRO A 73 19.76 3.61 -21.23
CA PRO A 73 19.46 2.94 -19.96
C PRO A 73 19.47 3.81 -18.70
N LEU A 74 20.00 5.04 -18.77
CA LEU A 74 20.24 5.90 -17.59
C LEU A 74 18.94 6.28 -16.87
N GLY A 75 17.85 6.51 -17.60
CA GLY A 75 16.54 6.83 -17.04
C GLY A 75 15.96 5.74 -16.13
N PHE A 76 16.40 4.48 -16.28
CA PHE A 76 16.02 3.40 -15.37
C PHE A 76 16.91 3.31 -14.13
N GLN A 77 18.19 3.72 -14.21
CA GLN A 77 19.14 3.54 -13.12
C GLN A 77 19.04 4.64 -12.06
N GLU A 78 18.84 5.89 -12.48
CA GLU A 78 18.76 7.03 -11.57
C GLU A 78 17.68 6.87 -10.47
N PRO A 79 16.44 6.41 -10.76
CA PRO A 79 15.40 6.25 -9.74
C PRO A 79 15.80 5.32 -8.59
N PHE A 80 16.61 4.30 -8.88
CA PHE A 80 17.10 3.38 -7.86
C PHE A 80 18.07 4.07 -6.91
N TRP A 81 19.06 4.80 -7.43
CA TRP A 81 20.02 5.53 -6.60
C TRP A 81 19.35 6.60 -5.75
N PHE A 82 18.37 7.31 -6.33
CA PHE A 82 17.58 8.28 -5.59
C PHE A 82 16.79 7.63 -4.45
N THR A 83 16.17 6.48 -4.70
CA THR A 83 15.43 5.72 -3.67
C THR A 83 16.36 5.26 -2.55
N VAL A 84 17.58 4.82 -2.86
CA VAL A 84 18.59 4.46 -1.85
C VAL A 84 18.98 5.68 -1.01
N GLY A 85 19.20 6.83 -1.63
CA GLY A 85 19.50 8.07 -0.92
C GLY A 85 18.36 8.52 0.01
N LEU A 86 17.12 8.47 -0.48
CA LEU A 86 15.94 8.87 0.30
C LEU A 86 15.67 7.91 1.47
N THR A 87 15.85 6.61 1.26
CA THR A 87 15.71 5.62 2.34
C THR A 87 16.81 5.77 3.39
N ALA A 88 18.06 6.02 2.99
CA ALA A 88 19.15 6.32 3.92
C ALA A 88 18.86 7.58 4.74
N PHE A 89 18.36 8.65 4.10
CA PHE A 89 17.94 9.86 4.79
C PHE A 89 16.80 9.59 5.78
N SER A 90 15.79 8.81 5.39
CA SER A 90 14.69 8.44 6.28
C SER A 90 15.15 7.63 7.50
N LEU A 91 16.16 6.78 7.33
CA LEU A 91 16.75 6.01 8.42
C LEU A 91 17.51 6.91 9.40
N LEU A 92 18.30 7.86 8.89
CA LEU A 92 18.97 8.86 9.72
C LEU A 92 17.94 9.71 10.49
N TYR A 93 16.88 10.14 9.81
CA TYR A 93 15.79 10.87 10.45
C TYR A 93 15.11 10.05 11.56
N ALA A 94 14.88 8.75 11.33
CA ALA A 94 14.31 7.87 12.35
C ALA A 94 15.21 7.71 13.58
N ILE A 95 16.54 7.67 13.40
CA ILE A 95 17.51 7.52 14.48
C ILE A 95 17.65 8.81 15.31
N PHE A 96 17.73 9.96 14.65
CA PHE A 96 18.03 11.23 15.33
C PHE A 96 16.81 12.07 15.68
N GLY A 97 15.74 11.99 14.88
CA GLY A 97 14.59 12.89 14.96
C GLY A 97 13.38 12.31 15.67
N ILE A 98 13.20 10.99 15.68
CA ILE A 98 12.01 10.36 16.28
C ILE A 98 12.26 10.05 17.75
N LYS A 99 11.47 10.66 18.63
CA LYS A 99 11.47 10.35 20.06
C LYS A 99 10.88 8.97 20.30
N GLU A 100 11.61 8.11 21.01
CA GLU A 100 11.17 6.76 21.36
C GLU A 100 9.85 6.80 22.19
N THR A 101 8.80 6.16 21.70
CA THR A 101 7.47 6.13 22.33
C THR A 101 7.33 5.04 23.38
N CYS A 102 8.06 3.94 23.23
CA CYS A 102 8.07 2.83 24.17
C CYS A 102 9.33 2.87 25.04
N LEU A 103 9.18 2.97 26.36
CA LEU A 103 10.28 2.75 27.29
C LEU A 103 10.80 1.31 27.11
N ARG A 104 12.06 1.17 26.70
CA ARG A 104 12.72 -0.13 26.55
C ARG A 104 12.61 -0.91 27.86
N ARG A 105 11.78 -1.96 27.87
CA ARG A 105 11.69 -2.88 29.00
C ARG A 105 13.06 -3.57 29.13
N GLY A 106 13.71 -3.43 30.29
CA GLY A 106 15.08 -3.90 30.51
C GLY A 106 15.27 -5.34 30.02
N GLY A 107 16.28 -5.56 29.15
CA GLY A 107 16.65 -6.88 28.64
C GLY A 107 16.15 -7.27 27.25
N GLN A 108 15.37 -6.42 26.55
CA GLN A 108 14.98 -6.72 25.17
C GLN A 108 16.16 -6.60 24.19
N LYS A 109 16.50 -7.71 23.52
CA LYS A 109 17.47 -7.75 22.42
C LYS A 109 16.79 -7.32 21.12
N VAL A 110 17.44 -6.40 20.38
CA VAL A 110 16.93 -5.75 19.16
C VAL A 110 16.70 -6.75 18.00
N CYS A 111 17.31 -7.94 18.07
CA CYS A 111 17.14 -9.04 17.13
C CYS A 111 16.81 -10.36 17.86
N SER A 112 15.79 -10.36 18.72
CA SER A 112 15.37 -11.60 19.39
C SER A 112 14.35 -12.36 18.54
N LEU A 113 14.67 -13.61 18.17
CA LEU A 113 13.69 -14.59 17.68
C LEU A 113 12.48 -14.76 18.62
N GLY A 114 12.61 -14.34 19.89
CA GLY A 114 11.52 -14.27 20.85
C GLY A 114 10.37 -13.33 20.43
N ASN A 115 10.63 -12.25 19.69
CA ASN A 115 9.56 -11.37 19.20
C ASN A 115 8.73 -12.07 18.11
N VAL A 116 9.39 -12.80 17.21
CA VAL A 116 8.71 -13.62 16.19
C VAL A 116 7.92 -14.74 16.86
N SER A 117 8.51 -15.41 17.85
CA SER A 117 7.80 -16.43 18.65
C SER A 117 6.58 -15.84 19.38
N GLY A 118 6.70 -14.65 19.95
CA GLY A 118 5.61 -13.92 20.60
C GLY A 118 4.48 -13.56 19.63
N MET A 119 4.80 -13.08 18.42
CA MET A 119 3.80 -12.83 17.37
C MET A 119 3.10 -14.13 16.95
N VAL A 120 3.85 -15.22 16.74
CA VAL A 120 3.28 -16.53 16.40
C VAL A 120 2.41 -17.07 17.52
N GLN A 121 2.80 -16.87 18.78
CA GLN A 121 2.02 -17.24 19.95
C GLN A 121 0.77 -16.37 20.10
N LEU A 122 0.82 -15.08 19.78
CA LEU A 122 -0.36 -14.20 19.74
C LEU A 122 -1.34 -14.66 18.67
N VAL A 123 -0.86 -15.00 17.47
CA VAL A 123 -1.72 -15.51 16.40
C VAL A 123 -2.30 -16.88 16.78
N ARG A 124 -1.47 -17.85 17.20
CA ARG A 124 -1.94 -19.18 17.64
C ARG A 124 -2.84 -19.11 18.86
N GLY A 125 -2.54 -18.23 19.80
CA GLY A 125 -3.35 -17.94 20.97
C GLY A 125 -4.70 -17.36 20.57
N SER A 126 -4.72 -16.41 19.63
CA SER A 126 -5.97 -15.80 19.14
C SER A 126 -6.97 -16.86 18.63
N PHE A 127 -6.47 -17.90 17.96
CA PHE A 127 -7.31 -19.02 17.50
C PHE A 127 -7.71 -20.01 18.60
N LYS A 128 -6.94 -20.11 19.70
CA LYS A 128 -7.17 -21.08 20.79
C LYS A 128 -8.02 -20.54 21.95
N THR A 129 -7.84 -19.28 22.35
CA THR A 129 -8.45 -18.71 23.58
C THR A 129 -9.85 -18.12 23.38
N GLY A 130 -10.56 -18.49 22.30
CA GLY A 130 -11.87 -17.90 21.98
C GLY A 130 -11.82 -16.48 21.40
N GLN A 131 -10.62 -15.94 21.16
CA GLN A 131 -10.38 -14.68 20.45
C GLN A 131 -10.43 -14.86 18.91
N TRP A 132 -11.29 -15.76 18.43
CA TRP A 132 -11.44 -16.08 17.01
C TRP A 132 -11.71 -14.83 16.16
N LYS A 133 -12.38 -13.82 16.74
CA LYS A 133 -12.62 -12.52 16.12
C LYS A 133 -11.33 -11.83 15.68
N LEU A 134 -10.27 -11.88 16.51
CA LEU A 134 -8.97 -11.32 16.17
C LEU A 134 -8.30 -12.12 15.06
N GLY A 135 -8.36 -13.46 15.11
CA GLY A 135 -7.88 -14.33 14.05
C GLY A 135 -8.57 -14.06 12.70
N VAL A 136 -9.89 -13.86 12.72
CA VAL A 136 -10.67 -13.52 11.53
C VAL A 136 -10.31 -12.13 11.00
N ILE A 137 -10.17 -11.12 11.86
CA ILE A 137 -9.76 -9.77 11.43
C ILE A 137 -8.38 -9.79 10.77
N LEU A 138 -7.42 -10.52 11.36
CA LEU A 138 -6.08 -10.68 10.78
C LEU A 138 -6.12 -11.41 9.42
N LEU A 139 -6.95 -12.45 9.30
CA LEU A 139 -7.13 -13.17 8.05
C LEU A 139 -7.74 -12.27 6.96
N VAL A 140 -8.80 -11.53 7.28
CA VAL A 140 -9.44 -10.57 6.36
C VAL A 140 -8.44 -9.50 5.93
N PHE A 141 -7.67 -8.95 6.86
CA PHE A 141 -6.62 -7.97 6.57
C PHE A 141 -5.55 -8.52 5.63
N PHE A 142 -5.11 -9.77 5.86
CA PHE A 142 -4.14 -10.45 5.02
C PHE A 142 -4.67 -10.68 3.60
N LEU A 143 -5.89 -11.20 3.47
CA LEU A 143 -6.54 -11.41 2.17
C LEU A 143 -6.71 -10.10 1.41
N ASN A 144 -7.18 -9.05 2.09
CA ASN A 144 -7.36 -7.72 1.52
C ASN A 144 -6.02 -7.16 1.01
N ASN A 145 -4.96 -7.21 1.82
CA ASN A 145 -3.62 -6.77 1.38
C ASN A 145 -3.10 -7.60 0.20
N GLY A 146 -3.34 -8.92 0.20
CA GLY A 146 -2.97 -9.79 -0.92
C GLY A 146 -3.64 -9.39 -2.23
N VAL A 147 -4.94 -9.07 -2.19
CA VAL A 147 -5.67 -8.54 -3.35
C VAL A 147 -5.08 -7.21 -3.80
N PHE A 148 -4.83 -6.28 -2.87
CA PHE A 148 -4.23 -4.98 -3.20
C PHE A 148 -2.84 -5.05 -3.81
N ALA A 149 -1.99 -5.93 -3.30
CA ALA A 149 -0.64 -6.12 -3.82
C ALA A 149 -0.65 -6.75 -5.23
N THR A 150 -1.62 -7.63 -5.50
CA THR A 150 -1.71 -8.34 -6.79
C THR A 150 -2.46 -7.54 -7.85
N TRP A 151 -3.40 -6.69 -7.44
CA TRP A 151 -4.29 -5.96 -8.33
C TRP A 151 -3.57 -5.13 -9.41
N PRO A 152 -2.58 -4.27 -9.12
CA PRO A 152 -1.86 -3.50 -10.14
C PRO A 152 -1.20 -4.38 -11.21
N GLY A 153 -0.65 -5.53 -10.81
CA GLY A 153 0.00 -6.47 -11.72
C GLY A 153 -1.00 -7.14 -12.66
N ILE A 154 -2.13 -7.59 -12.13
CA ILE A 154 -3.22 -8.16 -12.95
C ILE A 154 -3.76 -7.11 -13.90
N VAL A 155 -4.04 -5.89 -13.41
CA VAL A 155 -4.53 -4.78 -14.25
C VAL A 155 -3.59 -4.52 -15.40
N THR A 156 -2.29 -4.32 -15.14
CA THR A 156 -1.29 -4.09 -16.20
C THR A 156 -1.30 -5.21 -17.23
N LEU A 157 -1.33 -6.47 -16.80
CA LEU A 157 -1.35 -7.61 -17.73
C LEU A 157 -2.63 -7.64 -18.57
N THR A 158 -3.78 -7.32 -17.97
CA THR A 158 -5.09 -7.33 -18.67
C THR A 158 -5.25 -6.18 -19.66
N VAL A 159 -4.70 -5.00 -19.36
CA VAL A 159 -4.87 -3.81 -20.22
C VAL A 159 -3.86 -3.76 -21.36
N VAL A 160 -2.67 -4.34 -21.18
CA VAL A 160 -1.64 -4.46 -22.23
C VAL A 160 -1.99 -5.57 -23.23
N GLY A 161 -2.66 -6.65 -22.77
CA GLY A 161 -3.12 -7.73 -23.64
C GLY A 161 -4.45 -7.42 -24.36
N PRO A 162 -4.84 -8.25 -25.34
CA PRO A 162 -6.22 -8.29 -25.84
C PRO A 162 -7.17 -8.57 -24.65
N PRO A 163 -8.33 -7.90 -24.54
CA PRO A 163 -9.04 -7.10 -25.56
C PRO A 163 -8.85 -5.58 -25.48
N TYR A 164 -7.99 -5.05 -24.61
CA TYR A 164 -7.89 -3.60 -24.34
C TYR A 164 -6.76 -2.91 -25.11
N CYS A 165 -5.58 -3.55 -25.24
CA CYS A 165 -4.41 -3.04 -25.96
C CYS A 165 -4.11 -1.55 -25.69
N TRP A 166 -4.08 -1.15 -24.41
CA TRP A 166 -3.84 0.23 -24.01
C TRP A 166 -2.42 0.69 -24.34
N THR A 167 -2.28 1.96 -24.73
CA THR A 167 -0.97 2.59 -24.87
C THR A 167 -0.35 2.85 -23.50
N PRO A 168 0.99 2.90 -23.40
CA PRO A 168 1.68 3.23 -22.15
C PRO A 168 1.23 4.56 -21.52
N ASP A 169 0.86 5.55 -22.35
CA ASP A 169 0.36 6.84 -21.89
C ASP A 169 -0.98 6.69 -21.13
N LEU A 170 -1.90 5.88 -21.66
CA LEU A 170 -3.21 5.64 -21.07
C LEU A 170 -3.10 4.87 -19.75
N LEU A 171 -2.15 3.93 -19.68
CA LEU A 171 -1.79 3.22 -18.45
C LEU A 171 -1.22 4.18 -17.39
N GLY A 172 -0.38 5.13 -17.80
CA GLY A 172 0.15 6.18 -16.92
C GLY A 172 -0.96 7.04 -16.31
N TYR A 173 -1.92 7.48 -17.11
CA TYR A 173 -3.09 8.22 -16.61
C TYR A 173 -3.95 7.40 -15.65
N PHE A 174 -4.14 6.11 -15.92
CA PHE A 174 -4.86 5.20 -15.04
C PHE A 174 -4.18 5.10 -13.66
N TYR A 175 -2.86 4.90 -13.63
CA TYR A 175 -2.10 4.84 -12.38
C TYR A 175 -2.12 6.18 -11.63
N ALA A 176 -2.03 7.30 -12.34
CA ALA A 176 -2.15 8.62 -11.73
C ALA A 176 -3.52 8.83 -11.08
N ALA A 177 -4.60 8.43 -11.77
CA ALA A 177 -5.96 8.49 -11.24
C ALA A 177 -6.14 7.57 -10.01
N MET A 178 -5.61 6.35 -10.05
CA MET A 178 -5.59 5.43 -8.90
C MET A 178 -4.90 6.08 -7.70
N CYS A 179 -3.72 6.67 -7.90
CA CYS A 179 -2.96 7.29 -6.81
C CYS A 179 -3.66 8.55 -6.27
N ALA A 180 -4.37 9.30 -7.12
CA ALA A 180 -5.22 10.41 -6.70
C ALA A 180 -6.41 9.95 -5.83
N GLY A 181 -6.92 8.73 -6.07
CA GLY A 181 -7.94 8.09 -5.23
C GLY A 181 -7.55 8.02 -3.75
N PHE A 182 -6.30 7.73 -3.43
CA PHE A 182 -5.81 7.73 -2.03
C PHE A 182 -5.88 9.12 -1.39
N VAL A 183 -5.65 10.19 -2.15
CA VAL A 183 -5.76 11.58 -1.68
C VAL A 183 -7.22 11.97 -1.49
N LEU A 184 -8.08 11.62 -2.45
CA LEU A 184 -9.52 11.82 -2.36
C LEU A 184 -10.14 11.03 -1.20
N GLY A 185 -9.61 9.84 -0.89
CA GLY A 185 -10.01 9.01 0.23
C GLY A 185 -9.93 9.75 1.58
N VAL A 186 -8.92 10.61 1.78
CA VAL A 186 -8.81 11.42 2.99
C VAL A 186 -9.91 12.48 3.08
N LEU A 187 -10.23 13.11 1.95
CA LEU A 187 -11.37 14.04 1.88
C LEU A 187 -12.68 13.31 2.15
N GLY A 188 -12.83 12.10 1.60
CA GLY A 188 -13.95 11.20 1.87
C GLY A 188 -14.08 10.88 3.36
N ILE A 189 -12.98 10.45 4.01
CA ILE A 189 -12.95 10.15 5.44
C ILE A 189 -13.27 11.40 6.29
N LYS A 190 -12.77 12.58 5.91
CA LYS A 190 -13.06 13.83 6.61
C LYS A 190 -14.52 14.28 6.46
N LEU A 191 -15.13 14.05 5.30
CA LEU A 191 -16.51 14.45 5.01
C LEU A 191 -17.51 13.44 5.59
N LEU A 192 -17.36 12.16 5.25
CA LEU A 192 -18.22 11.07 5.71
C LEU A 192 -18.00 10.77 7.20
N GLY A 193 -16.80 10.99 7.74
CA GLY A 193 -16.51 10.83 9.16
C GLY A 193 -17.23 11.85 10.07
N LYS A 194 -17.85 12.90 9.50
CA LYS A 194 -18.78 13.77 10.24
C LYS A 194 -20.16 13.14 10.43
N CYS A 195 -20.56 12.24 9.53
CA CYS A 195 -21.90 11.66 9.50
C CYS A 195 -21.91 10.19 9.94
N LEU A 196 -20.80 9.46 9.79
CA LEU A 196 -20.70 8.02 10.03
C LEU A 196 -19.69 7.71 11.14
N SER A 197 -20.03 6.69 11.94
CA SER A 197 -19.11 6.04 12.89
C SER A 197 -17.93 5.39 12.14
N PRO A 198 -16.75 5.21 12.77
CA PRO A 198 -15.59 4.55 12.15
C PRO A 198 -15.91 3.19 11.53
N TYR A 199 -16.81 2.41 12.14
CA TYR A 199 -17.26 1.12 11.59
C TYR A 199 -18.13 1.29 10.33
N GLY A 200 -18.98 2.32 10.28
CA GLY A 200 -19.78 2.63 9.09
C GLY A 200 -18.89 3.05 7.93
N LEU A 201 -17.85 3.84 8.21
CA LEU A 201 -16.86 4.26 7.21
C LEU A 201 -16.10 3.08 6.63
N MET A 202 -15.73 2.12 7.48
CA MET A 202 -15.11 0.86 7.06
C MET A 202 -16.04 0.05 6.13
N HIS A 203 -17.33 -0.10 6.49
CA HIS A 203 -18.28 -0.81 5.64
C HIS A 203 -18.47 -0.13 4.28
N VAL A 204 -18.60 1.19 4.24
CA VAL A 204 -18.70 1.96 2.99
C VAL A 204 -17.47 1.70 2.12
N GLY A 205 -16.26 1.79 2.69
CA GLY A 205 -15.02 1.51 1.97
C GLY A 205 -14.94 0.10 1.39
N PHE A 206 -15.31 -0.92 2.17
CA PHE A 206 -15.34 -2.31 1.69
C PHE A 206 -16.37 -2.53 0.58
N VAL A 207 -17.57 -1.96 0.71
CA VAL A 207 -18.62 -2.07 -0.32
C VAL A 207 -18.19 -1.35 -1.60
N SER A 208 -17.62 -0.15 -1.47
CA SER A 208 -17.11 0.64 -2.59
C SER A 208 -15.99 -0.12 -3.33
N GLY A 209 -14.98 -0.59 -2.60
CA GLY A 209 -13.86 -1.34 -3.18
C GLY A 209 -14.31 -2.65 -3.85
N THR A 210 -15.23 -3.39 -3.21
CA THR A 210 -15.78 -4.62 -3.79
C THR A 210 -16.56 -4.32 -5.07
N ALA A 211 -17.40 -3.28 -5.07
CA ALA A 211 -18.12 -2.83 -6.25
C ALA A 211 -17.15 -2.42 -7.37
N GLY A 212 -16.07 -1.69 -7.05
CA GLY A 212 -15.03 -1.31 -8.00
C GLY A 212 -14.35 -2.51 -8.66
N PHE A 213 -13.97 -3.52 -7.87
CA PHE A 213 -13.39 -4.75 -8.41
C PHE A 213 -14.37 -5.56 -9.27
N VAL A 214 -15.64 -5.65 -8.86
CA VAL A 214 -16.68 -6.33 -9.66
C VAL A 214 -16.89 -5.62 -10.99
N VAL A 215 -16.97 -4.29 -10.99
CA VAL A 215 -17.11 -3.48 -12.22
C VAL A 215 -15.91 -3.67 -13.14
N GLN A 216 -14.68 -3.67 -12.62
CA GLN A 216 -13.48 -3.94 -13.42
C GLN A 216 -13.48 -5.36 -14.00
N GLY A 217 -13.89 -6.37 -13.21
CA GLY A 217 -13.98 -7.74 -13.68
C GLY A 217 -15.04 -7.95 -14.78
N LEU A 218 -16.17 -7.24 -14.68
CA LEU A 218 -17.25 -7.32 -15.67
C LEU A 218 -17.04 -6.41 -16.88
N ALA A 219 -16.08 -5.47 -16.82
CA ALA A 219 -15.84 -4.49 -17.88
C ALA A 219 -15.61 -5.12 -19.26
N VAL A 220 -15.10 -6.34 -19.32
CA VAL A 220 -14.87 -7.10 -20.56
C VAL A 220 -16.16 -7.37 -21.34
N TYR A 221 -17.28 -7.56 -20.63
CA TYR A 221 -18.59 -7.89 -21.21
C TYR A 221 -19.40 -6.65 -21.63
N THR A 222 -18.95 -5.45 -21.26
CA THR A 222 -19.65 -4.19 -21.52
C THR A 222 -19.31 -3.63 -22.91
N PRO A 223 -20.24 -2.97 -23.62
CA PRO A 223 -19.97 -2.37 -24.93
C PRO A 223 -18.82 -1.34 -24.89
N ASN A 224 -18.75 -0.54 -23.82
CA ASN A 224 -17.72 0.48 -23.59
C ASN A 224 -16.70 -0.01 -22.55
N ARG A 225 -15.88 -1.00 -22.94
CA ARG A 225 -14.91 -1.68 -22.06
C ARG A 225 -14.00 -0.72 -21.29
N ASN A 226 -13.43 0.28 -21.99
CA ASN A 226 -12.53 1.26 -21.36
C ASN A 226 -13.25 2.11 -20.30
N ALA A 227 -14.43 2.64 -20.63
CA ALA A 227 -15.20 3.47 -19.70
C ALA A 227 -15.65 2.68 -18.48
N ALA A 228 -16.08 1.42 -18.66
CA ALA A 228 -16.42 0.53 -17.55
C ALA A 228 -15.22 0.26 -16.63
N PHE A 229 -14.03 0.07 -17.23
CA PHE A 229 -12.81 -0.15 -16.46
C PHE A 229 -12.41 1.09 -15.63
N TYR A 230 -12.51 2.30 -16.21
CA TYR A 230 -12.28 3.56 -15.48
C TYR A 230 -13.35 3.84 -14.41
N LEU A 231 -14.62 3.50 -14.66
CA LEU A 231 -15.68 3.63 -13.67
C LEU A 231 -15.40 2.76 -12.44
N GLY A 232 -14.87 1.56 -12.63
CA GLY A 232 -14.46 0.69 -11.52
C GLY A 232 -13.32 1.26 -10.67
N LEU A 233 -12.62 2.29 -11.13
CA LEU A 233 -11.61 3.04 -10.36
C LEU A 233 -12.23 4.26 -9.64
N LEU A 234 -13.29 4.85 -10.18
CA LEU A 234 -14.03 5.95 -9.51
C LEU A 234 -14.92 5.47 -8.36
N VAL A 235 -15.37 4.21 -8.44
CA VAL A 235 -16.14 3.54 -7.39
C VAL A 235 -15.22 3.03 -6.27
N TYR A 236 -13.92 2.97 -6.51
CA TYR A 236 -12.90 2.52 -5.56
C TYR A 236 -12.47 3.66 -4.62
#